data_AF-A0A554J488-F1
#
_entry.id   AF-A0A554J488-F1
#
_cell.length_a   1.000
_cell.length_b   1.000
_cell.length_c   1.000
_cell.angle_alpha   90.00
_cell.angle_beta   90.00
_cell.angle_gamma   90.00
#
_symmetry.space_group_name_H-M   'P 1'
#
loop_
_entity.id
_entity.type
_entity.pdbx_description
1 polymer ?
#
loop_
_entity_poly.entity_id
_entity_poly.type
_entity_poly.pdbx_seq_one_letter_code
_entity_poly.pdbx_strand_id
1 'polypeptide(L)'
;MKFSILVPALLVALFWGCYGPALAQSRTAFGSPFKPYVAVGVAYLVLAIVGGLIGMWVKGDSFHFTGKGGVWGFVAGSLGALGALALTWAMFEGGNRIPHVVMAIVFGGAVTVSALYGVWQTRHESLGSTWLWVGIVGIFACAILVAYHTPHETPPARPPAPPTTSAS
;
A
#
# COMPACT_ATOMS: atom_id res chain seq x y z
N MET A 1 9.02 17.23 16.46
CA MET A 1 8.72 15.79 16.29
C MET A 1 9.61 15.01 17.25
N LYS A 2 9.08 14.13 18.12
CA LYS A 2 9.93 13.32 19.01
C LYS A 2 10.75 12.35 18.15
N PHE A 3 12.07 12.31 18.30
CA PHE A 3 12.98 11.40 17.57
C PHE A 3 12.52 9.92 17.59
N SER A 4 11.78 9.52 18.63
CA SER A 4 11.19 8.19 18.79
C SER A 4 10.25 7.73 17.66
N ILE A 5 9.64 8.63 16.86
CA ILE A 5 8.74 8.22 15.76
C ILE A 5 9.47 8.02 14.43
N LEU A 6 10.67 8.58 14.28
CA LEU A 6 11.38 8.59 12.99
C LEU A 6 11.80 7.18 12.58
N VAL A 7 12.35 6.41 13.52
CA VAL A 7 12.78 5.03 13.27
C VAL A 7 11.64 4.14 12.78
N PRO A 8 10.49 4.02 13.49
CA PRO A 8 9.39 3.19 13.00
C PRO A 8 8.78 3.73 11.70
N ALA A 9 8.72 5.05 11.51
CA ALA A 9 8.22 5.62 10.24
C ALA A 9 9.13 5.27 9.05
N LEU A 10 10.45 5.30 9.22
CA LEU A 10 11.41 4.90 8.20
C LEU A 10 11.35 3.39 7.91
N LEU A 11 11.12 2.56 8.94
CA LEU A 11 10.89 1.13 8.75
C LEU A 11 9.62 0.85 7.94
N VAL A 12 8.53 1.58 8.21
CA VAL A 12 7.31 1.51 7.40
C VAL A 12 7.61 1.86 5.95
N ALA A 13 8.32 2.97 5.70
CA ALA A 13 8.70 3.38 4.36
C ALA A 13 9.58 2.33 3.64
N LEU A 14 10.53 1.73 4.35
CA LEU A 14 11.39 0.67 3.82
C LEU A 14 10.58 -0.57 3.43
N PHE A 15 9.77 -1.12 4.35
CA PHE A 15 9.01 -2.34 4.08
C PHE A 15 7.96 -2.15 2.98
N TRP A 16 7.26 -1.02 2.97
CA TRP A 16 6.32 -0.71 1.88
C TRP A 16 7.01 -0.38 0.56
N GLY A 17 8.20 0.24 0.59
CA GLY A 17 9.02 0.45 -0.61
C GLY A 17 9.45 -0.87 -1.25
N CYS A 18 9.89 -1.83 -0.44
CA CYS A 18 10.29 -3.18 -0.89
C CYS A 18 9.09 -4.07 -1.27
N TYR A 19 7.89 -3.77 -0.77
CA TYR A 19 6.67 -4.55 -1.06
C TYR A 19 6.34 -4.59 -2.55
N GLY A 20 6.41 -3.46 -3.25
CA GLY A 20 6.08 -3.37 -4.68
C GLY A 20 6.92 -4.33 -5.54
N PRO A 21 8.26 -4.26 -5.49
CA PRO A 21 9.15 -5.19 -6.21
C PRO A 21 8.95 -6.66 -5.82
N ALA A 22 8.84 -6.97 -4.52
CA ALA A 22 8.62 -8.34 -4.06
C ALA A 22 7.29 -8.92 -4.59
N LEU A 23 6.23 -8.10 -4.63
CA LEU A 23 4.95 -8.50 -5.18
C LEU A 23 5.00 -8.70 -6.70
N ALA A 24 5.74 -7.86 -7.42
CA ALA A 24 5.99 -8.04 -8.85
C ALA A 24 6.67 -9.38 -9.14
N GLN A 25 7.69 -9.75 -8.35
CA GLN A 25 8.38 -11.03 -8.47
C GLN A 25 7.47 -12.23 -8.16
N SER A 26 6.62 -12.12 -7.13
CA SER A 26 5.64 -13.18 -6.82
C SER A 26 4.64 -13.38 -7.96
N ARG A 27 4.17 -12.28 -8.58
CA ARG A 27 3.26 -12.33 -9.73
C ARG A 27 3.88 -12.97 -10.94
N THR A 28 5.12 -12.62 -11.28
CA THR A 28 5.82 -13.23 -12.42
C THR A 28 6.04 -14.72 -12.20
N ALA A 29 6.34 -15.14 -10.97
CA ALA A 29 6.48 -16.56 -10.63
C ALA A 29 5.16 -17.35 -10.71
N PHE A 30 4.05 -16.79 -10.22
CA PHE A 30 2.76 -17.48 -10.19
C PHE A 30 1.92 -17.36 -11.47
N GLY A 31 2.20 -16.39 -12.33
CA GLY A 31 1.39 -16.08 -13.51
C GLY A 31 -0.06 -15.70 -13.18
N SER A 32 -0.34 -15.32 -11.93
CA SER A 32 -1.69 -15.04 -11.42
C SER A 32 -1.66 -13.84 -10.48
N PRO A 33 -2.61 -12.90 -10.58
CA PRO A 33 -2.66 -11.74 -9.69
C PRO A 33 -3.16 -12.09 -8.28
N PHE A 34 -4.02 -13.10 -8.15
CA PHE A 34 -4.69 -13.42 -6.87
C PHE A 34 -3.90 -14.39 -5.99
N LYS A 35 -3.06 -15.27 -6.55
CA LYS A 35 -2.23 -16.18 -5.75
C LYS A 35 -1.25 -15.42 -4.83
N PRO A 36 -0.52 -14.39 -5.30
CA PRO A 36 0.26 -13.51 -4.44
C PRO A 36 -0.60 -12.78 -3.40
N TYR A 37 -1.81 -12.35 -3.75
CA TYR A 37 -2.71 -11.67 -2.82
C TYR A 37 -3.14 -12.57 -1.66
N VAL A 38 -3.44 -13.84 -1.92
CA VAL A 38 -3.70 -14.83 -0.86
C VAL A 38 -2.48 -14.99 0.05
N ALA A 39 -1.27 -15.09 -0.51
CA ALA A 39 -0.04 -15.18 0.28
C ALA A 39 0.19 -13.94 1.16
N VAL A 40 -0.09 -12.74 0.65
CA VAL A 40 -0.08 -11.50 1.43
C VAL A 40 -1.09 -11.55 2.57
N GLY A 41 -2.31 -12.03 2.30
CA GLY A 41 -3.36 -12.19 3.32
C GLY A 41 -2.94 -13.13 4.46
N VAL A 42 -2.32 -14.28 4.13
CA VAL A 42 -1.78 -15.21 5.13
C VAL A 42 -0.68 -14.54 5.96
N ALA A 43 0.25 -13.82 5.32
CA ALA A 43 1.30 -13.10 6.03
C ALA A 43 0.72 -12.04 6.98
N TYR A 44 -0.33 -11.32 6.56
CA TYR A 44 -1.01 -10.33 7.40
C TYR A 44 -1.70 -10.98 8.59
N LEU A 45 -2.39 -12.12 8.39
CA LEU A 45 -3.03 -12.85 9.49
C LEU A 45 -2.00 -13.26 10.56
N VAL A 46 -0.89 -13.86 10.13
CA VAL A 46 0.16 -14.34 11.04
C VAL A 46 0.82 -13.16 11.75
N LEU A 47 1.32 -12.16 11.01
CA LEU A 47 2.08 -11.06 11.60
C LEU A 47 1.20 -10.11 12.43
N ALA A 48 -0.03 -9.83 12.01
CA ALA A 48 -0.92 -8.95 12.76
C ALA A 48 -1.36 -9.58 14.09
N ILE A 49 -1.70 -10.87 14.08
CA ILE A 49 -2.11 -11.58 15.31
C ILE A 49 -0.90 -11.76 16.22
N VAL A 50 0.19 -12.37 15.73
CA VAL A 50 1.36 -12.67 16.56
C VAL A 50 2.03 -11.38 17.04
N GLY A 51 2.25 -10.41 16.15
CA GLY A 51 2.85 -9.13 16.50
C GLY A 51 1.98 -8.32 17.47
N GLY A 52 0.67 -8.32 17.29
CA GLY A 52 -0.27 -7.67 18.22
C GLY A 52 -0.22 -8.29 19.61
N LEU A 53 -0.30 -9.61 19.71
CA LEU A 53 -0.26 -10.33 21.00
C LEU A 53 1.07 -10.16 21.73
N ILE A 54 2.20 -10.21 21.00
CA ILE A 54 3.53 -9.91 21.57
C ILE A 54 3.57 -8.46 22.07
N GLY A 55 3.07 -7.52 21.29
CA GLY A 55 3.00 -6.11 21.68
C GLY A 55 2.21 -5.89 22.97
N MET A 56 1.05 -6.54 23.10
CA MET A 56 0.23 -6.51 24.31
C MET A 56 0.98 -7.11 25.51
N TRP A 57 1.65 -8.25 25.32
CA TRP A 57 2.43 -8.89 26.37
C TRP A 57 3.58 -8.01 26.87
N VAL A 58 4.38 -7.44 25.95
CA VAL A 58 5.49 -6.54 26.30
C VAL A 58 5.01 -5.27 27.01
N LYS A 59 3.80 -4.79 26.70
CA LYS A 59 3.21 -3.60 27.31
C LYS A 59 2.41 -3.89 28.59
N GLY A 60 2.21 -5.16 28.95
CA GLY A 60 1.40 -5.55 30.10
C GLY A 60 -0.10 -5.23 29.90
N ASP A 61 -0.57 -5.26 28.66
CA ASP A 61 -1.95 -4.90 28.32
C ASP A 61 -2.94 -6.05 28.56
N SER A 62 -4.21 -5.71 28.68
CA SER A 62 -5.27 -6.70 28.93
C SER A 62 -5.69 -7.42 27.64
N PHE A 63 -5.86 -8.74 27.69
CA PHE A 63 -6.36 -9.54 26.55
C PHE A 63 -7.89 -9.51 26.39
N HIS A 64 -8.54 -8.46 26.89
CA HIS A 64 -9.98 -8.27 26.77
C HIS A 64 -10.29 -7.45 25.52
N PHE A 65 -10.73 -8.12 24.46
CA PHE A 65 -11.00 -7.49 23.16
C PHE A 65 -12.45 -6.95 23.00
N THR A 66 -13.20 -6.81 24.09
CA THR A 66 -14.63 -6.46 24.05
C THR A 66 -14.87 -4.95 23.96
N GLY A 67 -15.93 -4.55 23.25
CA GLY A 67 -16.38 -3.16 23.16
C GLY A 67 -16.14 -2.47 21.81
N LYS A 68 -16.40 -1.15 21.77
CA LYS A 68 -16.34 -0.34 20.54
C LYS A 68 -14.94 -0.31 19.91
N GLY A 69 -13.88 -0.47 20.71
CA GLY A 69 -12.50 -0.52 20.22
C GLY A 69 -12.23 -1.73 19.31
N GLY A 70 -12.74 -2.91 19.68
CA GLY A 70 -12.63 -4.12 18.86
C GLY A 70 -13.36 -3.99 17.52
N VAL A 71 -14.55 -3.36 17.52
CA VAL A 71 -15.32 -3.08 16.30
C VAL A 71 -14.56 -2.13 15.37
N TRP A 72 -14.01 -1.03 15.90
CA TRP A 72 -13.20 -0.11 15.10
C TRP A 72 -11.90 -0.73 14.61
N GLY A 73 -11.28 -1.61 15.40
CA GLY A 73 -10.12 -2.41 14.95
C GLY A 73 -10.47 -3.31 13.77
N PHE A 74 -11.62 -3.98 13.82
CA PHE A 74 -12.10 -4.81 12.71
C PHE A 74 -12.45 -3.99 11.46
N VAL A 75 -13.09 -2.83 11.62
CA VAL A 75 -13.38 -1.91 10.51
C VAL A 75 -12.07 -1.41 9.89
N ALA A 76 -11.09 -1.02 10.70
CA ALA A 76 -9.78 -0.59 10.21
C ALA A 76 -9.06 -1.70 9.44
N GLY A 77 -9.06 -2.93 9.96
CA GLY A 77 -8.50 -4.09 9.27
C GLY A 77 -9.21 -4.38 7.93
N SER A 78 -10.54 -4.27 7.91
CA SER A 78 -11.34 -4.47 6.71
C SER A 78 -11.05 -3.41 5.63
N LEU A 79 -10.91 -2.14 6.01
CA LEU A 79 -10.51 -1.06 5.09
C LEU A 79 -9.10 -1.31 4.52
N GLY A 80 -8.17 -1.79 5.33
CA GLY A 80 -6.83 -2.18 4.89
C GLY A 80 -6.84 -3.33 3.88
N ALA A 81 -7.63 -4.38 4.15
CA ALA A 81 -7.77 -5.53 3.26
C ALA A 81 -8.42 -5.14 1.91
N LEU A 82 -9.48 -4.33 1.93
CA LEU A 82 -10.10 -3.81 0.72
C LEU A 82 -9.13 -2.92 -0.08
N GLY A 83 -8.34 -2.09 0.60
CA GLY A 83 -7.28 -1.30 -0.03
C GLY A 83 -6.21 -2.18 -0.71
N ALA A 84 -5.77 -3.25 -0.06
CA ALA A 84 -4.83 -4.21 -0.64
C ALA A 84 -5.40 -4.98 -1.85
N LEU A 85 -6.70 -5.28 -1.83
CA LEU A 85 -7.41 -5.86 -2.96
C LEU A 85 -7.45 -4.87 -4.15
N ALA A 86 -7.85 -3.62 -3.90
CA ALA A 86 -7.88 -2.57 -4.92
C ALA A 86 -6.48 -2.31 -5.51
N LEU A 87 -5.45 -2.31 -4.68
CA LEU A 87 -4.05 -2.22 -5.12
C LEU A 87 -3.67 -3.39 -6.04
N THR A 88 -4.06 -4.61 -5.67
CA THR A 88 -3.82 -5.80 -6.50
C THR A 88 -4.50 -5.69 -7.86
N TRP A 89 -5.74 -5.20 -7.88
CA TRP A 89 -6.50 -4.96 -9.11
C TRP A 89 -5.84 -3.86 -9.96
N ALA A 90 -5.51 -2.71 -9.39
CA ALA A 90 -4.91 -1.59 -10.12
C ALA A 90 -3.59 -1.98 -10.80
N MET A 91 -2.75 -2.77 -10.11
CA MET A 91 -1.51 -3.23 -10.71
C MET A 91 -1.71 -4.36 -11.74
N PHE A 92 -2.85 -5.06 -11.73
CA PHE A 92 -3.20 -6.05 -12.74
C PHE A 92 -3.64 -5.39 -14.04
N GLU A 93 -4.58 -4.44 -13.97
CA GLU A 93 -5.02 -3.68 -15.16
C GLU A 93 -3.90 -2.79 -15.74
N GLY A 94 -3.05 -2.25 -14.88
CA GLY A 94 -1.94 -1.40 -15.30
C GLY A 94 -0.75 -2.12 -15.94
N GLY A 95 -0.59 -3.43 -15.73
CA GLY A 95 0.58 -4.19 -16.18
C GLY A 95 1.89 -3.84 -15.47
N ASN A 96 3.00 -4.47 -15.88
CA ASN A 96 4.30 -4.43 -15.18
C ASN A 96 5.00 -3.06 -15.16
N ARG A 97 4.54 -2.06 -15.92
CA ARG A 97 5.16 -0.72 -15.99
C ARG A 97 4.67 0.26 -14.92
N ILE A 98 3.60 -0.07 -14.22
CA ILE A 98 2.89 0.88 -13.34
C ILE A 98 3.15 0.68 -11.82
N PRO A 99 3.90 -0.31 -11.28
CA PRO A 99 4.04 -0.47 -9.82
C PRO A 99 4.43 0.81 -9.07
N HIS A 100 5.41 1.57 -9.56
CA HIS A 100 5.89 2.79 -8.88
C HIS A 100 4.85 3.92 -8.90
N VAL A 101 4.13 4.07 -10.01
CA VAL A 101 3.07 5.07 -10.15
C VAL A 101 1.90 4.74 -9.23
N VAL A 102 1.50 3.47 -9.18
CA VAL A 102 0.43 3.02 -8.26
C VAL A 102 0.81 3.30 -6.81
N MET A 103 2.06 2.99 -6.40
CA MET A 103 2.49 3.25 -5.02
C MET A 103 2.45 4.74 -4.68
N ALA A 104 2.95 5.61 -5.56
CA ALA A 104 2.96 7.06 -5.32
C ALA A 104 1.52 7.61 -5.17
N ILE A 105 0.59 7.14 -6.02
CA ILE A 105 -0.83 7.52 -5.96
C ILE A 105 -1.49 7.01 -4.67
N VAL A 106 -1.25 5.74 -4.30
CA VAL A 106 -1.87 5.13 -3.13
C VAL A 106 -1.42 5.83 -1.84
N PHE A 107 -0.11 6.04 -1.65
CA PHE A 107 0.38 6.69 -0.43
C PHE A 107 0.08 8.18 -0.38
N GLY A 108 0.25 8.90 -1.49
CA GLY A 108 -0.10 10.32 -1.56
C GLY A 108 -1.60 10.57 -1.38
N GLY A 109 -2.42 9.72 -2.01
CA GLY A 109 -3.87 9.73 -1.88
C GLY A 109 -4.33 9.41 -0.46
N ALA A 110 -3.76 8.39 0.19
CA ALA A 110 -4.13 8.02 1.57
C ALA A 110 -3.88 9.16 2.57
N VAL A 111 -2.72 9.83 2.47
CA VAL A 111 -2.41 11.01 3.30
C VAL A 111 -3.41 12.14 3.02
N THR A 112 -3.74 12.38 1.75
CA THR A 112 -4.72 13.39 1.35
C THR A 112 -6.12 13.10 1.91
N VAL A 113 -6.62 11.87 1.76
CA VAL A 113 -7.93 11.45 2.31
C VAL A 113 -7.98 11.62 3.82
N SER A 114 -6.90 11.24 4.52
CA SER A 114 -6.82 11.41 5.97
C SER A 114 -6.86 12.88 6.39
N ALA A 115 -6.18 13.76 5.65
CA ALA A 115 -6.22 15.19 5.87
C ALA A 115 -7.61 15.79 5.61
N LEU A 116 -8.27 15.39 4.52
CA LEU A 116 -9.63 15.83 4.20
C LEU A 116 -10.65 15.36 5.24
N TYR A 117 -10.51 14.13 5.75
CA TYR A 117 -11.34 13.65 6.86
C TYR A 117 -11.17 14.53 8.12
N GLY A 118 -9.93 14.94 8.42
CA GLY A 118 -9.65 15.89 9.50
C GLY A 118 -10.36 17.24 9.30
N VAL A 119 -10.24 17.83 8.10
CA VAL A 119 -10.95 19.06 7.74
C VAL A 119 -12.47 18.89 7.86
N TRP A 120 -13.00 17.76 7.39
CA TRP A 120 -14.44 17.47 7.47
C TRP A 120 -14.94 17.38 8.91
N GLN A 121 -14.11 16.86 9.82
CA GLN A 121 -14.42 16.75 11.24
C GLN A 121 -14.41 18.13 11.92
N THR A 122 -13.51 19.03 11.52
CA THR A 122 -13.35 20.39 12.09
C THR A 122 -14.00 21.50 11.26
N ARG A 123 -14.79 21.15 10.23
CA ARG A 123 -15.30 22.09 9.22
C ARG A 123 -16.12 23.25 9.78
N HIS A 124 -16.68 23.07 10.97
CA HIS A 124 -17.47 24.08 11.67
C HIS A 124 -16.60 25.16 12.31
N GLU A 125 -15.30 24.91 12.51
CA GLU A 125 -14.35 25.82 13.15
C GLU A 125 -13.36 26.43 12.15
N SER A 126 -12.89 25.66 11.18
CA SER A 126 -11.93 26.12 10.17
C SER A 126 -11.86 25.16 8.98
N LEU A 127 -11.64 25.70 7.79
CA LEU A 127 -11.34 24.92 6.57
C LEU A 127 -9.87 24.45 6.52
N GLY A 128 -9.13 24.59 7.62
CA GLY A 128 -7.70 24.32 7.70
C GLY A 128 -6.86 25.48 7.17
N SER A 129 -5.58 25.47 7.50
CA SER A 129 -4.62 26.46 7.00
C SER A 129 -4.48 26.37 5.48
N THR A 130 -4.29 27.49 4.79
CA THR A 130 -3.97 27.52 3.34
C THR A 130 -2.79 26.62 3.00
N TRP A 131 -1.83 26.46 3.92
CA TRP A 131 -0.67 25.57 3.77
C TRP A 131 -1.05 24.09 3.65
N LEU A 132 -2.18 23.67 4.22
CA LEU A 132 -2.66 22.30 4.06
C LEU A 132 -2.95 21.99 2.59
N TRP A 133 -3.67 22.90 1.93
CA TRP A 133 -4.04 22.76 0.52
C TRP A 133 -2.82 22.80 -0.39
N VAL A 134 -1.85 23.66 -0.08
CA VAL A 134 -0.54 23.67 -0.75
C VAL A 134 0.18 22.34 -0.58
N GLY A 135 0.16 21.76 0.63
CA GLY A 135 0.73 20.45 0.91
C GLY A 135 0.08 19.33 0.10
N ILE A 136 -1.25 19.32 0.02
CA ILE A 136 -2.01 18.35 -0.79
C ILE A 136 -1.59 18.45 -2.26
N VAL A 137 -1.60 19.65 -2.85
CA VAL A 137 -1.17 19.85 -4.24
C VAL A 137 0.29 19.43 -4.43
N GLY A 138 1.16 19.76 -3.47
CA GLY A 138 2.58 19.38 -3.48
C GLY A 138 2.79 17.86 -3.46
N ILE A 139 2.01 17.11 -2.68
CA ILE A 139 2.07 15.64 -2.66
C ILE A 139 1.81 15.08 -4.06
N PHE A 140 0.75 15.55 -4.74
CA PHE A 140 0.44 15.08 -6.09
C PHE A 140 1.51 15.49 -7.10
N ALA A 141 2.01 16.73 -7.03
CA ALA A 141 3.08 17.19 -7.91
C ALA A 141 4.35 16.33 -7.75
N CYS A 142 4.78 16.08 -6.51
CA CYS A 142 5.93 15.22 -6.23
C CYS A 142 5.68 13.77 -6.67
N ALA A 143 4.49 13.22 -6.42
CA ALA A 143 4.13 11.88 -6.86
C ALA A 143 4.22 11.74 -8.39
N ILE A 144 3.72 12.74 -9.14
CA ILE A 144 3.82 12.81 -10.59
C ILE A 144 5.29 12.87 -11.02
N LEU A 145 6.09 13.76 -10.44
CA LEU A 145 7.50 13.88 -10.79
C LEU A 145 8.27 12.57 -10.56
N VAL A 146 8.07 11.92 -9.41
CA VAL A 146 8.69 10.63 -9.12
C VAL A 146 8.22 9.56 -10.12
N ALA A 147 6.93 9.50 -10.40
CA ALA A 147 6.37 8.56 -11.37
C ALA A 147 6.98 8.72 -12.78
N TYR A 148 7.13 9.96 -13.25
CA TYR A 148 7.67 10.24 -14.59
C TYR A 148 9.19 10.05 -14.70
N HIS A 149 9.95 10.29 -13.63
CA HIS A 149 11.41 10.27 -13.68
C HIS A 149 12.03 8.98 -13.12
N THR A 150 11.24 8.08 -12.54
CA THR A 150 11.74 6.77 -12.10
C THR A 150 11.98 5.88 -13.34
N PRO A 151 13.21 5.38 -13.58
CA PRO A 151 13.49 4.52 -14.72
C PRO A 151 12.59 3.29 -14.75
N HIS A 152 12.03 2.96 -15.91
CA HIS A 152 11.19 1.79 -16.10
C HIS A 152 11.98 0.68 -16.79
N GLU A 153 11.94 -0.55 -16.26
CA GLU A 153 12.53 -1.69 -16.96
C GLU A 153 11.77 -1.96 -18.26
N THR A 154 12.50 -1.99 -19.38
CA THR A 154 12.00 -2.43 -20.68
C THR A 154 11.59 -3.91 -20.59
N PRO A 155 10.38 -4.31 -21.05
CA PRO A 155 9.98 -5.71 -21.04
C PRO A 155 10.99 -6.58 -21.79
N PRO A 156 11.35 -7.77 -21.30
CA PRO A 156 12.15 -8.71 -22.07
C PRO A 156 11.41 -9.03 -23.38
N ALA A 157 12.12 -8.90 -24.50
CA ALA A 157 11.57 -9.20 -25.81
C ALA A 157 10.99 -10.62 -25.82
N ARG A 158 9.76 -10.76 -26.33
CA ARG A 158 9.12 -12.06 -26.52
C ARG A 158 10.07 -12.93 -27.37
N PRO A 159 10.43 -14.15 -26.93
CA PRO A 159 11.19 -15.07 -27.76
C PRO A 159 10.45 -15.29 -29.10
N PRO A 160 11.14 -15.28 -30.25
CA PRO A 160 10.51 -15.51 -31.54
C PRO A 160 9.69 -16.80 -31.50
N ALA A 161 8.44 -16.74 -31.97
CA ALA A 161 7.60 -17.93 -32.06
C ALA A 161 8.29 -18.96 -32.98
N PRO A 162 8.34 -20.25 -32.59
CA PRO A 162 8.93 -21.28 -33.43
C PRO A 162 8.16 -21.35 -34.77
N PRO A 163 8.87 -21.52 -35.90
CA PRO A 163 8.25 -21.56 -37.21
C PRO A 163 7.23 -22.70 -37.28
N THR A 164 6.02 -22.37 -37.71
CA THR A 164 4.94 -23.32 -37.93
C THR A 164 5.34 -24.23 -39.08
N THR A 165 5.70 -25.48 -38.79
CA THR A 165 5.89 -26.51 -39.81
C THR A 165 4.54 -26.79 -40.46
N SER A 166 4.28 -26.17 -41.61
CA SER A 166 3.19 -26.58 -42.50
C SER A 166 3.56 -27.93 -43.12
N ALA A 167 2.97 -28.99 -42.60
CA ALA A 167 2.92 -30.28 -43.29
C ALA A 167 1.79 -30.24 -44.31
N SER A 168 2.15 -30.26 -45.60
CA SER A 168 1.34 -30.73 -46.72
C SER A 168 2.25 -31.03 -47.90
#